data_AF-A0A246TPA4-F1
#
_entry.id   AF-A0A246TPA4-F1
#
_cell.length_a   1.000
_cell.length_b   1.000
_cell.length_c   1.000
_cell.angle_alpha   90.00
_cell.angle_beta   90.00
_cell.angle_gamma   90.00
#
_symmetry.space_group_name_H-M   'P 1'
#
loop_
_entity.id
_entity.type
_entity.pdbx_description
1 polymer ?
#
loop_
_entity_poly.entity_id
_entity_poly.type
_entity_poly.pdbx_seq_one_letter_code
_entity_poly.pdbx_strand_id
1 'polypeptide(L)' 'MAGFGLAVDIKGRPRRPTARWSRADVDALPVSEECDESLGSEAPGVMPACGQEAHAAMG' A
#
# COMPACT_ATOMS: atom_id res chain seq x y z
N MET A 1 2.88 -4.02 -11.11
CA MET A 1 2.52 -3.06 -12.20
C MET A 1 2.24 -1.72 -11.52
N ALA A 2 2.94 -0.63 -11.87
CA ALA A 2 2.77 0.69 -11.24
C ALA A 2 2.30 1.72 -12.29
N GLY A 3 1.58 2.77 -11.86
CA GLY A 3 1.05 3.79 -12.77
C GLY A 3 -0.06 4.69 -12.20
N PHE A 4 -0.56 4.38 -11.01
CA PHE A 4 -1.56 5.17 -10.30
C PHE A 4 -1.05 5.55 -8.90
N GLY A 5 -1.63 6.59 -8.30
CA GLY A 5 -1.30 7.03 -6.96
C GLY A 5 -2.39 7.90 -6.34
N LEU A 6 -2.44 7.96 -5.02
CA LEU A 6 -3.38 8.77 -4.24
C LEU A 6 -2.61 9.68 -3.27
N ALA A 7 -3.01 10.94 -3.20
CA ALA A 7 -2.54 11.88 -2.20
C ALA A 7 -3.73 12.34 -1.33
N VAL A 8 -3.57 12.27 -0.02
CA VAL A 8 -4.58 12.69 0.96
C VAL A 8 -4.03 13.85 1.77
N ASP A 9 -4.79 14.93 1.87
CA ASP A 9 -4.49 16.09 2.70
C ASP A 9 -5.42 16.12 3.91
N ILE A 10 -4.85 15.94 5.10
CA ILE A 10 -5.58 16.02 6.37
C ILE A 10 -5.31 17.40 6.98
N LYS A 11 -6.33 18.26 6.98
CA LYS A 11 -6.21 19.63 7.50
C LYS A 11 -6.14 19.64 9.02
N GLY A 12 -4.96 19.95 9.54
CA GLY A 12 -4.73 20.27 10.94
C GLY A 12 -5.04 21.73 11.31
N ARG A 13 -4.63 22.15 12.51
CA ARG A 13 -4.82 23.54 12.97
C ARG A 13 -3.88 24.52 12.23
N PRO A 14 -4.33 25.75 11.93
CA PRO A 14 -3.70 26.67 10.97
C PRO A 14 -2.32 27.24 11.36
N ARG A 15 -1.73 26.85 12.50
CA ARG A 15 -0.45 27.38 13.00
C ARG A 15 0.71 26.37 12.94
N ARG A 16 0.52 25.22 12.31
CA ARG A 16 1.58 24.22 12.14
C ARG A 16 1.94 24.06 10.65
N PRO A 17 3.23 23.90 10.32
CA PRO A 17 3.63 23.60 8.94
C PRO A 17 3.04 22.26 8.50
N THR A 18 2.66 22.17 7.23
CA THR A 18 2.27 20.90 6.61
C THR A 18 3.49 19.99 6.52
N ALA A 19 3.35 18.77 7.00
CA ALA A 19 4.36 17.73 6.88
C ALA A 19 3.75 16.52 6.17
N ARG A 20 4.55 15.82 5.36
CA ARG A 20 4.19 14.47 4.91
C ARG A 20 4.32 13.56 6.12
N TRP A 21 3.19 13.12 6.64
CA TRP A 21 3.15 12.27 7.83
C TRP A 21 3.45 10.80 7.50
N SER A 22 2.86 10.29 6.42
CA SER A 22 2.98 8.89 6.00
C SER A 22 3.12 8.78 4.47
N ARG A 23 3.71 7.67 4.02
CA ARG A 23 3.76 7.23 2.61
C ARG A 23 3.75 5.70 2.63
N ALA A 24 2.82 5.12 1.89
CA ALA A 24 2.78 3.70 1.60
C ALA A 24 2.84 3.49 0.08
N ASP A 25 3.69 2.57 -0.37
CA ASP A 25 3.62 2.03 -1.73
C ASP A 25 2.53 0.94 -1.74
N VAL A 26 1.76 0.85 -2.83
CA VAL A 26 0.52 0.05 -2.89
C VAL A 26 0.51 -0.97 -4.03
N ASP A 27 1.58 -1.06 -4.80
CA ASP A 27 1.68 -1.98 -5.93
C ASP A 27 2.09 -3.39 -5.49
N ALA A 28 1.66 -4.39 -6.28
CA ALA A 28 2.03 -5.78 -6.13
C ALA A 28 3.05 -6.21 -7.21
N LEU A 29 3.72 -7.34 -6.95
CA LEU A 29 4.70 -7.94 -7.86
C LEU A 29 4.05 -9.01 -8.76
N PRO A 30 4.55 -9.19 -10.00
CA PRO A 30 4.09 -10.25 -10.91
C PRO A 30 4.73 -11.59 -10.54
N VAL A 31 4.35 -12.13 -9.39
CA VAL A 31 4.78 -13.43 -8.88
C VAL A 31 3.56 -14.20 -8.37
N SER A 32 3.53 -15.51 -8.60
CA SER A 32 2.49 -16.37 -8.05
C SER A 32 2.68 -16.52 -6.55
N GLU A 33 1.58 -16.43 -5.80
CA GLU A 33 1.59 -16.70 -4.38
C GLU A 33 1.71 -18.21 -4.14
N GLU A 34 2.68 -18.59 -3.30
CA GLU A 34 2.93 -19.99 -2.90
C GLU A 34 2.48 -20.26 -1.45
N CYS A 35 2.11 -19.19 -0.72
CA CYS A 35 1.64 -19.28 0.65
C CYS A 35 0.22 -19.85 0.69
N ASP A 36 -0.02 -20.83 1.56
CA ASP A 36 -1.34 -21.41 1.82
C ASP A 36 -2.01 -20.65 2.97
N GLU A 37 -2.40 -19.41 2.69
CA GLU A 37 -3.06 -18.52 3.64
C GLU A 37 -4.53 -18.34 3.28
N SER A 38 -5.38 -18.23 4.31
CA SER A 38 -6.82 -18.01 4.13
C SER A 38 -7.18 -16.68 3.44
N LEU A 39 -6.22 -15.74 3.35
CA LEU A 39 -6.36 -14.44 2.72
C LEU A 39 -5.30 -14.23 1.61
N GLY A 40 -4.92 -15.29 0.91
CA GLY A 40 -4.02 -15.22 -0.24
C GLY A 40 -4.62 -14.44 -1.41
N SER A 41 -3.76 -14.04 -2.34
CA SER A 41 -4.11 -13.30 -3.55
C SER A 41 -5.10 -14.06 -4.43
N GLU A 42 -6.22 -13.41 -4.72
CA GLU A 42 -7.22 -13.89 -5.67
C GLU A 42 -6.81 -13.64 -7.14
N ALA A 43 -5.70 -12.93 -7.37
CA ALA A 43 -5.19 -12.59 -8.69
C ALA A 43 -4.04 -13.55 -9.08
N PRO A 44 -4.25 -14.52 -9.99
CA PRO A 44 -3.22 -15.49 -10.34
C PRO A 44 -1.95 -14.83 -10.90
N GLY A 45 -0.79 -15.22 -10.38
CA GLY A 45 0.50 -14.67 -10.80
C GLY A 45 0.80 -13.26 -10.31
N VAL A 46 0.00 -12.72 -9.37
CA VAL A 46 0.23 -11.42 -8.73
C VAL A 46 0.14 -11.59 -7.22
N MET A 47 1.13 -11.10 -6.49
CA MET A 47 1.17 -11.13 -5.03
C MET A 47 1.77 -9.83 -4.49
N PRO A 48 1.19 -9.23 -3.44
CA PRO A 48 1.85 -8.16 -2.69
C PRO A 48 2.97 -8.77 -1.82
N ALA A 49 4.08 -9.16 -2.48
CA ALA A 49 5.12 -9.98 -1.86
C ALA A 49 6.18 -9.18 -1.08
N CYS A 50 6.03 -7.86 -0.92
CA CYS A 50 6.96 -7.01 -0.16
C CYS A 50 6.31 -6.26 1.01
N GLY A 51 5.09 -6.65 1.42
CA GLY A 51 4.41 -6.04 2.56
C GLY A 51 3.72 -4.70 2.25
N GLN A 52 3.53 -4.35 0.98
CA GLN A 52 2.79 -3.14 0.57
C GLN A 52 1.36 -3.12 1.14
N GLU A 53 0.73 -4.27 1.22
CA GLU A 53 -0.58 -4.48 1.86
C GLU A 53 -0.55 -4.08 3.34
N ALA A 54 0.51 -4.44 4.06
CA ALA A 54 0.71 -4.07 5.46
C ALA A 54 0.99 -2.57 5.62
N HIS A 55 1.83 -1.99 4.76
CA HIS A 55 2.10 -0.54 4.76
C HIS A 55 0.84 0.28 4.50
N ALA A 56 -0.01 -0.16 3.57
CA ALA A 56 -1.27 0.51 3.27
C ALA A 56 -2.29 0.40 4.40
N ALA A 57 -2.33 -0.72 5.11
CA ALA A 57 -3.28 -0.97 6.19
C ALA A 57 -2.93 -0.27 7.51
N MET A 58 -1.63 -0.16 7.83
CA MET A 58 -1.15 0.34 9.13
C MET A 58 -0.58 1.77 9.09
N GLY A 59 -0.67 2.45 7.93
CA GLY A 59 -0.02 3.73 7.65
C GLY A 59 -0.62 4.97 8.31
#